data_AF-A0A957LYV7-F1
#
_entry.id   AF-A0A957LYV7-F1
#
_cell.length_a   1.000
_cell.length_b   1.000
_cell.length_c   1.000
_cell.angle_alpha   90.00
_cell.angle_beta   90.00
_cell.angle_gamma   90.00
#
_symmetry.space_group_name_H-M   'P 1'
#
loop_
_entity.id
_entity.type
_entity.pdbx_description
1 polymer ?
#
loop_
_entity_poly.entity_id
_entity_poly.type
_entity_poly.pdbx_seq_one_letter_code
_entity_poly.pdbx_strand_id
1 'polypeptide(L)' 'MRHPAGIQPVIGTTGPERIRRSTEADDVKLNREEWYALFSAGRGGALP' A
#
# COMPACT_ATOMS: atom_id res chain seq x y z
N MET A 1 -1.08 -6.41 -0.37
CA MET A 1 0.17 -6.01 -1.09
C MET A 1 0.37 -6.83 -2.36
N ARG A 2 0.39 -6.22 -3.57
CA ARG A 2 0.46 -6.96 -4.85
C ARG A 2 1.31 -6.26 -5.92
N HIS A 3 2.49 -5.77 -5.53
CA HIS A 3 3.44 -5.29 -6.53
C HIS A 3 3.88 -6.47 -7.42
N PRO A 4 3.93 -6.33 -8.76
CA PRO A 4 4.28 -7.43 -9.67
C PRO A 4 5.66 -8.04 -9.39
N ALA A 5 6.57 -7.28 -8.80
CA ALA A 5 7.89 -7.76 -8.37
C ALA A 5 7.91 -8.49 -7.00
N GLY A 6 6.76 -8.73 -6.36
CA GLY A 6 6.70 -9.48 -5.10
C GLY A 6 7.29 -8.77 -3.87
N ILE A 7 7.29 -7.43 -3.86
CA ILE A 7 7.85 -6.61 -2.76
C ILE A 7 7.23 -7.00 -1.41
N GLN A 8 8.08 -7.19 -0.40
CA GLN A 8 7.70 -7.45 0.98
C GLN A 8 8.01 -6.21 1.85
N PRO A 9 7.00 -5.48 2.34
CA PRO A 9 7.18 -4.34 3.22
C PRO A 9 7.64 -4.74 4.63
N VAL A 10 8.53 -3.93 5.20
CA VAL A 10 8.99 -4.08 6.59
C VAL A 10 8.15 -3.19 7.49
N ILE A 11 7.57 -3.76 8.55
CA ILE A 11 6.74 -3.02 9.51
C ILE A 11 7.65 -2.34 10.54
N GLY A 12 7.59 -1.01 10.63
CA GLY A 12 8.41 -0.20 11.53
C GLY A 12 7.78 0.17 12.88
N THR A 13 6.93 -0.68 13.47
CA THR A 13 6.22 -0.40 14.74
C THR A 13 6.51 -1.45 15.80
N THR A 14 6.53 -1.05 17.08
CA THR A 14 6.61 -1.96 18.23
C THR A 14 5.24 -2.30 18.83
N GLY A 15 4.18 -1.56 18.46
CA GLY A 15 2.82 -1.80 18.94
C GLY A 15 2.21 -3.09 18.36
N PRO A 16 1.87 -4.11 19.19
CA PRO A 16 1.37 -5.41 18.71
C PRO A 16 0.06 -5.31 17.91
N GLU A 17 -0.84 -4.42 18.33
CA GLU A 17 -2.12 -4.19 17.64
C GLU A 17 -1.90 -3.64 16.21
N ARG A 18 -0.92 -2.73 16.04
CA ARG A 18 -0.58 -2.18 14.73
C ARG A 18 0.06 -3.22 13.81
N ILE A 19 0.84 -4.14 14.37
CA ILE A 19 1.41 -5.26 13.62
C ILE A 19 0.27 -6.14 13.07
N ARG A 20 -0.70 -6.49 13.92
CA ARG A 20 -1.88 -7.27 13.51
C ARG A 20 -2.69 -6.56 12.42
N ARG A 21 -3.04 -5.29 12.62
CA ARG A 21 -3.79 -4.52 11.60
C ARG A 21 -3.06 -4.40 10.26
N SER A 22 -1.72 -4.43 10.27
CA SER A 22 -0.93 -4.35 9.03
C SER A 22 -1.18 -5.55 8.11
N THR A 23 -1.61 -6.70 8.64
CA THR A 23 -1.93 -7.88 7.82
C THR A 23 -3.19 -7.70 6.98
N GLU A 24 -4.12 -6.83 7.41
CA GLU A 24 -5.35 -6.51 6.66
C GLU A 24 -5.06 -5.83 5.31
N ALA A 25 -3.86 -5.27 5.13
CA ALA A 25 -3.41 -4.67 3.87
C ALA A 25 -3.32 -5.68 2.71
N ASP A 26 -3.34 -6.98 2.98
CA ASP A 26 -3.40 -8.01 1.94
C ASP A 26 -4.78 -8.19 1.32
N ASP A 27 -5.82 -7.82 2.05
CA ASP A 27 -7.21 -7.88 1.57
C ASP A 27 -7.58 -6.67 0.72
N VAL A 28 -6.86 -5.55 0.88
CA VAL A 28 -7.04 -4.35 0.05
C VAL A 28 -6.74 -4.68 -1.43
N LYS A 29 -7.77 -4.59 -2.27
CA LYS A 29 -7.66 -4.68 -3.73
C LYS A 29 -7.98 -3.32 -4.32
N LEU A 30 -6.98 -2.72 -4.97
CA LEU A 30 -7.18 -1.49 -5.72
C LEU A 30 -7.44 -1.84 -7.18
N ASN A 31 -8.41 -1.19 -7.79
CA ASN A 31 -8.53 -1.13 -9.23
C ASN A 31 -7.47 -0.17 -9.81
N ARG A 32 -7.38 -0.10 -11.15
CA ARG A 32 -6.35 0.69 -11.83
C ARG A 32 -6.46 2.20 -11.56
N GLU A 33 -7.69 2.72 -11.49
CA GLU A 33 -7.95 4.14 -11.23
C GLU A 33 -7.58 4.52 -9.80
N GLU A 34 -7.99 3.70 -8.82
CA GLU A 34 -7.65 3.88 -7.40
C GLU A 34 -6.13 3.82 -7.18
N TRP A 35 -5.45 2.91 -7.88
CA TRP A 35 -3.99 2.81 -7.81
C TRP A 35 -3.30 4.06 -8.35
N TYR A 36 -3.75 4.57 -9.51
CA TYR A 36 -3.21 5.81 -10.07
C TYR A 36 -3.54 7.05 -9.24
N ALA A 37 -4.72 7.09 -8.61
CA ALA A 37 -5.10 8.14 -7.69
C ALA A 37 -4.17 8.15 -6.47
N LEU A 38 -3.94 6.99 -5.84
CA LEU A 38 -3.01 6.84 -4.71
C LEU A 38 -1.58 7.22 -5.12
N PHE A 39 -1.12 6.75 -6.28
CA PHE A 39 0.21 7.06 -6.78
C PHE A 39 0.42 8.56 -7.05
N SER A 40 -0.54 9.21 -7.69
CA SER A 40 -0.50 10.65 -7.99
C SER A 40 -0.52 11.48 -6.71
N ALA A 41 -1.36 11.09 -5.74
CA ALA A 41 -1.43 11.72 -4.42
C ALA A 41 -0.10 11.61 -3.66
N GLY A 42 0.55 10.44 -3.68
CA GLY A 42 1.85 10.22 -3.03
C GLY A 42 3.02 10.92 -3.75
N ARG A 43 2.96 11.03 -5.08
CA ARG A 43 3.97 11.72 -5.90
C ARG A 43 3.84 13.24 -5.85
N GLY A 44 2.65 13.77 -5.55
CA GLY A 44 2.39 15.22 -5.49
C GLY A 44 2.11 15.88 -6.85
N GLY A 45 1.66 15.13 -7.85
CA GLY A 45 1.36 15.67 -9.18
C GLY A 45 0.65 14.67 -10.09
N ALA A 46 0.02 15.18 -11.16
CA ALA A 46 -0.65 14.35 -12.15
C ALA A 46 0.33 13.45 -12.91
N LEU A 47 -0.12 12.25 -13.28
CA LEU A 47 0.61 11.36 -14.17
C LEU A 47 0.81 12.02 -15.55
N PRO A 48 1.98 11.87 -16.19
CA PRO A 48 2.18 12.29 -17.57
C PRO A 48 1.37 11.46 -18.57
#